data_AF-A0A918H9M2-F1
#
_entry.id   AF-A0A918H9M2-F1
#
_cell.length_a   1.000
_cell.length_b   1.000
_cell.length_c   1.000
_cell.angle_alpha   90.00
_cell.angle_beta   90.00
_cell.angle_gamma   90.00
#
_symmetry.space_group_name_H-M   'P 1'
#
loop_
_entity.id
_entity.type
_entity.pdbx_description
1 polymer ?
#
loop_
_entity_poly.entity_id
_entity_poly.type
_entity_poly.pdbx_seq_one_letter_code
_entity_poly.pdbx_strand_id
1 'polypeptide(L)'
;MSAQDLADRCEEIGHPIPRNVIANMESGRRANLPLVDVLVLAEALHTYPICLLYPVGYVDRVQRLPLQYSEPTWDAMRWFTGDSEDFGMEDDMLRSFRAHVRHQRAALAALKGEKHERWKAETAPHQAEREEAVLAQADYAERVLEAKYRLRSARVFIREDGGTPPDLPPELADVDPDVGNTDEENDL
;
A
#
# COMPACT_ATOMS: atom_id res chain seq x y z
N MET A 1 21.71 11.62 14.60
CA MET A 1 21.78 10.38 15.42
C MET A 1 23.19 9.82 15.27
N SER A 2 23.85 9.50 16.37
CA SER A 2 25.17 8.87 16.35
C SER A 2 25.06 7.35 16.12
N ALA A 3 26.17 6.70 15.75
CA ALA A 3 26.21 5.24 15.65
C ALA A 3 26.00 4.54 17.00
N GLN A 4 26.27 5.22 18.12
CA GLN A 4 25.94 4.69 19.46
C GLN A 4 24.43 4.79 19.70
N ASP A 5 23.84 5.95 19.45
CA ASP A 5 22.38 6.16 19.60
C ASP A 5 21.59 5.15 18.76
N LEU A 6 22.06 4.83 17.55
CA LEU A 6 21.43 3.83 16.69
C LEU A 6 21.58 2.40 17.23
N ALA A 7 22.74 2.05 17.79
CA ALA A 7 22.96 0.75 18.42
C ALA A 7 22.02 0.56 19.63
N ASP A 8 21.90 1.60 20.46
CA ASP A 8 21.03 1.59 21.65
C ASP A 8 19.56 1.38 21.23
N ARG A 9 19.09 2.05 20.17
CA ARG A 9 17.73 1.83 19.63
C ARG A 9 17.51 0.43 19.06
N CYS A 10 18.52 -0.15 18.41
CA CYS A 10 18.42 -1.53 17.92
C CYS A 10 18.27 -2.52 19.10
N GLU A 11 18.95 -2.26 20.21
CA GLU A 11 18.80 -3.02 21.45
C GLU A 11 17.39 -2.85 22.05
N GLU A 12 16.85 -1.64 22.08
CA GLU A 12 15.46 -1.37 22.52
C GLU A 12 14.41 -2.12 21.68
N ILE A 13 14.64 -2.28 20.37
CA ILE A 13 13.79 -3.05 19.45
C ILE A 13 13.90 -4.58 19.71
N GLY A 14 14.93 -5.03 20.44
CA GLY A 14 15.17 -6.43 20.73
C GLY A 14 16.05 -7.16 19.71
N HIS A 15 16.71 -6.42 18.80
CA HIS A 15 17.71 -6.97 17.87
C HIS A 15 19.00 -6.14 17.94
N PRO A 16 19.89 -6.42 18.92
CA PRO A 16 21.08 -5.61 19.13
C PRO A 16 22.02 -5.62 17.92
N ILE A 17 22.32 -4.44 17.38
CA ILE A 17 23.32 -4.24 16.33
C ILE A 17 24.46 -3.40 16.93
N PRO A 18 25.64 -4.00 17.21
CA PRO A 18 26.73 -3.27 17.85
C PRO A 18 27.20 -2.04 17.07
N ARG A 19 27.57 -0.96 17.77
CA ARG A 19 28.10 0.28 17.16
C ARG A 19 29.22 0.03 16.14
N ASN A 20 30.15 -0.89 16.43
CA ASN A 20 31.25 -1.22 15.52
C ASN A 20 30.76 -1.89 14.23
N VAL A 21 29.66 -2.65 14.30
CA VAL A 21 29.00 -3.25 13.15
C VAL A 21 28.37 -2.16 12.28
N ILE A 22 27.65 -1.22 12.88
CA ILE A 22 27.06 -0.05 12.20
C ILE A 22 28.16 0.76 11.51
N ALA A 23 29.24 1.09 12.21
CA ALA A 23 30.36 1.84 11.64
C ALA A 23 31.04 1.11 10.46
N ASN A 24 31.11 -0.22 10.50
CA ASN A 24 31.63 -1.03 9.39
C ASN A 24 30.69 -1.05 8.19
N MET A 25 29.38 -0.96 8.41
CA MET A 25 28.38 -0.83 7.34
C MET A 25 28.47 0.55 6.69
N GLU A 26 28.49 1.63 7.49
CA GLU A 26 28.60 3.01 7.00
C GLU A 26 29.87 3.26 6.18
N SER A 27 30.97 2.64 6.58
CA SER A 27 32.24 2.74 5.85
C SER A 27 32.38 1.79 4.66
N GLY A 28 31.38 0.95 4.39
CA GLY A 28 31.41 -0.05 3.31
C GLY A 28 32.42 -1.19 3.53
N ARG A 29 33.04 -1.30 4.72
CA ARG A 29 33.97 -2.38 5.06
C ARG A 29 33.28 -3.72 5.20
N ARG A 30 31.98 -3.70 5.52
CA ARG A 30 31.14 -4.89 5.59
C ARG A 30 30.35 -5.03 4.28
N ALA A 31 30.71 -6.04 3.48
CA ALA A 31 30.05 -6.30 2.20
C ALA A 31 28.68 -7.00 2.31
N ASN A 32 28.43 -7.69 3.44
CA ASN A 32 27.20 -8.47 3.64
C ASN A 32 26.35 -7.87 4.77
N LEU A 33 25.11 -7.51 4.43
CA LEU A 33 24.11 -6.97 5.33
C LEU A 33 22.93 -7.96 5.41
N PRO A 34 22.72 -8.65 6.55
CA PRO A 34 21.54 -9.46 6.77
C PRO A 34 20.25 -8.65 6.55
N LEU A 35 19.23 -9.25 5.94
CA LEU A 35 17.95 -8.56 5.70
C LEU A 35 17.31 -8.07 7.01
N VAL A 36 17.40 -8.88 8.08
CA VAL A 36 16.90 -8.49 9.42
C VAL A 36 17.59 -7.21 9.92
N ASP A 37 18.89 -7.05 9.69
CA ASP A 37 19.60 -5.83 10.08
C ASP A 37 19.06 -4.62 9.31
N VAL A 38 18.72 -4.76 8.01
CA VAL A 38 18.09 -3.67 7.23
C VAL A 38 16.75 -3.26 7.84
N LEU A 39 15.90 -4.23 8.19
CA LEU A 39 14.57 -3.97 8.77
C LEU A 39 14.68 -3.25 10.12
N VAL A 40 15.56 -3.74 11.00
CA VAL A 40 15.75 -3.18 12.35
C VAL A 40 16.39 -1.79 12.27
N LEU A 41 17.38 -1.59 11.40
CA LEU A 41 17.97 -0.27 11.19
C LEU A 41 16.94 0.72 10.65
N ALA A 42 16.07 0.30 9.74
CA ALA A 42 15.01 1.14 9.20
C ALA A 42 14.01 1.58 10.28
N GLU A 43 13.57 0.64 11.13
CA GLU A 43 12.71 0.93 12.29
C GLU A 43 13.39 1.90 13.26
N ALA A 44 14.65 1.64 13.64
CA ALA A 44 15.42 2.50 14.54
C ALA A 44 15.68 3.92 13.97
N LEU A 45 15.74 4.03 12.64
CA LEU A 45 15.87 5.29 11.89
C LEU A 45 14.53 5.97 11.61
N HIS A 46 13.40 5.34 11.93
CA HIS A 46 12.05 5.76 11.55
C HIS A 46 11.91 6.02 10.04
N THR A 47 12.40 5.10 9.24
CA THR A 47 12.31 5.14 7.77
C THR A 47 11.82 3.82 7.21
N TYR A 48 11.43 3.81 5.94
CA TYR A 48 11.07 2.57 5.26
C TYR A 48 12.33 1.80 4.87
N PRO A 49 12.39 0.46 5.04
CA PRO A 49 13.56 -0.34 4.65
C PRO A 49 13.99 -0.13 3.20
N ILE A 50 13.02 0.10 2.31
CA ILE A 50 13.29 0.37 0.89
C ILE A 50 14.11 1.65 0.69
N CYS A 51 13.96 2.67 1.55
CA CYS A 51 14.70 3.92 1.46
C CYS A 51 16.18 3.76 1.83
N LEU A 52 16.54 2.71 2.59
CA LEU A 52 17.95 2.38 2.87
C LEU A 52 18.63 1.71 1.66
N LEU A 53 17.86 0.98 0.85
CA LEU A 53 18.35 0.27 -0.34
C LEU A 53 18.34 1.17 -1.58
N TYR A 54 17.25 1.92 -1.76
CA TYR A 54 17.01 2.80 -2.90
C TYR A 54 16.63 4.20 -2.39
N PRO A 55 17.63 5.08 -2.16
CA PRO A 55 17.40 6.42 -1.65
C PRO A 55 16.93 7.38 -2.77
N VAL A 56 15.71 7.14 -3.27
CA VAL A 56 15.07 7.93 -4.32
C VAL A 56 15.06 9.42 -3.96
N GLY A 57 15.46 10.26 -4.90
CA GLY A 57 15.55 11.72 -4.73
C GLY A 57 16.84 12.20 -4.06
N TYR A 58 17.63 11.31 -3.46
CA TYR A 58 18.93 11.63 -2.86
C TYR A 58 20.11 11.12 -3.69
N VAL A 59 19.96 9.93 -4.26
CA VAL A 59 20.94 9.34 -5.19
C VAL A 59 20.26 9.12 -6.52
N ASP A 60 20.83 9.65 -7.60
CA ASP A 60 20.25 9.57 -8.94
C ASP A 60 20.34 8.15 -9.52
N ARG A 61 21.47 7.46 -9.27
CA ARG A 61 21.73 6.14 -9.83
C ARG A 61 22.29 5.17 -8.79
N VAL A 62 21.83 3.93 -8.86
CA VAL A 62 22.21 2.83 -7.97
C VAL A 62 22.60 1.60 -8.78
N GLN A 63 23.43 0.74 -8.19
CA GLN A 63 23.67 -0.58 -8.74
C GLN A 63 22.70 -1.57 -8.09
N ARG A 64 21.67 -1.97 -8.83
CA ARG A 64 20.68 -2.95 -8.34
C ARG A 64 21.24 -4.35 -8.21
N LEU A 65 22.05 -4.79 -9.18
CA LEU A 65 22.68 -6.12 -9.19
C LEU A 65 24.20 -6.00 -9.30
N PRO A 66 24.97 -6.90 -8.65
CA PRO A 66 26.42 -6.90 -8.75
C PRO A 66 26.91 -6.98 -10.20
N LEU A 67 28.04 -6.32 -10.48
CA LEU A 67 28.73 -6.34 -11.78
C LEU A 67 27.91 -5.78 -12.96
N GLN A 68 26.79 -5.09 -12.70
CA GLN A 68 26.01 -4.39 -13.72
C GLN A 68 26.24 -2.88 -13.66
N TYR A 69 25.90 -2.18 -14.74
CA TYR A 69 25.90 -0.72 -14.75
C TYR A 69 24.88 -0.17 -13.76
N SER A 70 25.15 1.02 -13.22
CA SER A 70 24.16 1.71 -12.41
C SER A 70 22.96 2.10 -13.28
N GLU A 71 21.77 2.08 -12.69
CA GLU A 71 20.50 2.45 -13.31
C GLU A 71 19.82 3.55 -12.49
N PRO A 72 18.83 4.28 -13.04
CA PRO A 72 18.09 5.29 -12.27
C PRO A 72 17.47 4.67 -11.02
N THR A 73 17.66 5.32 -9.86
CA THR A 73 17.19 4.80 -8.57
C THR A 73 15.69 4.54 -8.54
N TRP A 74 14.92 5.36 -9.25
CA TRP A 74 13.48 5.18 -9.41
C TRP A 74 13.13 3.85 -10.08
N ASP A 75 13.84 3.48 -11.15
CA ASP A 75 13.58 2.26 -11.89
C ASP A 75 13.99 1.01 -11.09
N ALA A 76 15.13 1.07 -10.42
CA ALA A 76 15.58 0.02 -9.50
C ALA A 76 14.57 -0.23 -8.37
N MET A 77 14.01 0.84 -7.79
CA MET A 77 13.01 0.74 -6.73
C MET A 77 11.67 0.17 -7.25
N ARG A 78 11.22 0.61 -8.44
CA ARG A 78 10.00 0.08 -9.06
C ARG A 78 10.13 -1.41 -9.33
N TRP A 79 11.28 -1.84 -9.85
CA TRP A 79 11.56 -3.27 -9.99
C TRP A 79 11.47 -4.01 -8.65
N PHE A 80 12.15 -3.50 -7.61
CA PHE A 80 12.20 -4.19 -6.32
C PHE A 80 10.83 -4.32 -5.66
N THR A 81 9.97 -3.31 -5.83
CA THR A 81 8.63 -3.30 -5.23
C THR A 81 7.59 -4.03 -6.08
N GLY A 82 7.94 -4.53 -7.27
CA GLY A 82 7.00 -5.14 -8.22
C GLY A 82 6.12 -4.13 -8.96
N ASP A 83 6.58 -2.88 -9.10
CA ASP A 83 5.93 -1.78 -9.82
C ASP A 83 6.49 -1.57 -11.25
N SER A 84 7.10 -2.60 -11.83
CA SER A 84 7.60 -2.62 -13.21
C SER A 84 6.78 -3.57 -14.08
N GLU A 85 6.43 -3.16 -15.29
CA GLU A 85 5.70 -3.97 -16.28
C GLU A 85 6.59 -5.01 -17.00
N ASP A 86 7.91 -4.91 -16.84
CA ASP A 86 8.89 -5.61 -17.69
C ASP A 86 9.10 -7.10 -17.36
N PHE A 87 8.63 -7.60 -16.22
CA PHE A 87 9.07 -8.91 -15.72
C PHE A 87 8.33 -10.13 -16.29
N GLY A 88 7.32 -9.96 -17.15
CA GLY A 88 6.61 -11.04 -17.87
C GLY A 88 5.88 -12.08 -16.99
N MET A 89 6.18 -12.11 -15.69
CA MET A 89 5.40 -12.66 -14.61
C MET A 89 4.59 -11.51 -14.04
N GLU A 90 3.38 -11.36 -14.56
CA GLU A 90 2.36 -10.62 -13.84
C GLU A 90 2.19 -11.34 -12.48
N ASP A 91 2.71 -10.75 -11.38
CA ASP A 91 2.34 -11.20 -10.04
C ASP A 91 0.86 -10.81 -9.85
N ASP A 92 -0.01 -11.69 -10.33
CA ASP A 92 -1.47 -11.54 -10.35
C ASP A 92 -2.00 -11.22 -8.97
N MET A 93 -1.40 -11.82 -7.93
CA MET A 93 -1.71 -11.53 -6.55
C MET A 93 -1.32 -10.10 -6.17
N LEU A 94 -0.05 -9.69 -6.36
CA LEU A 94 0.39 -8.34 -5.98
C LEU A 94 -0.39 -7.25 -6.74
N ARG A 95 -0.67 -7.47 -8.04
CA ARG A 95 -1.51 -6.60 -8.85
C ARG A 95 -2.92 -6.50 -8.28
N SER A 96 -3.52 -7.63 -7.91
CA SER A 96 -4.87 -7.67 -7.35
C SER A 96 -4.96 -6.98 -5.98
N PHE A 97 -3.96 -7.13 -5.11
CA PHE A 97 -3.89 -6.41 -3.84
C PHE A 97 -3.73 -4.89 -4.05
N ARG A 98 -2.90 -4.45 -5.00
CA ARG A 98 -2.78 -3.02 -5.33
C ARG A 98 -4.08 -2.46 -5.91
N ALA A 99 -4.73 -3.22 -6.79
CA ALA A 99 -6.03 -2.85 -7.33
C ALA A 99 -7.08 -2.75 -6.21
N HIS A 100 -7.13 -3.72 -5.30
CA HIS A 100 -7.98 -3.69 -4.12
C HIS A 100 -7.79 -2.40 -3.32
N VAL A 101 -6.56 -2.07 -2.91
CA VAL A 101 -6.27 -0.86 -2.11
C VAL A 101 -6.70 0.41 -2.86
N ARG A 102 -6.42 0.48 -4.18
CA ARG A 102 -6.84 1.62 -5.02
C ARG A 102 -8.36 1.76 -5.06
N HIS A 103 -9.09 0.68 -5.29
CA HIS A 103 -10.55 0.70 -5.39
C HIS A 103 -11.22 0.96 -4.03
N GLN A 104 -10.66 0.44 -2.93
CA GLN A 104 -11.08 0.78 -1.57
C GLN A 104 -10.94 2.27 -1.28
N ARG A 105 -9.78 2.88 -1.60
CA ARG A 105 -9.57 4.32 -1.44
C ARG A 105 -10.54 5.13 -2.30
N ALA A 106 -10.76 4.72 -3.56
CA ALA A 106 -11.71 5.38 -4.45
C ALA A 106 -13.15 5.31 -3.90
N ALA A 107 -13.59 4.15 -3.39
CA ALA A 107 -14.92 3.98 -2.82
C ALA A 107 -15.12 4.85 -1.58
N LEU A 108 -14.16 4.89 -0.65
CA LEU A 108 -14.22 5.75 0.53
C LEU A 108 -14.23 7.24 0.16
N ALA A 109 -13.41 7.66 -0.82
CA ALA A 109 -13.39 9.04 -1.30
C ALA A 109 -14.74 9.42 -1.95
N ALA A 110 -15.32 8.53 -2.76
CA ALA A 110 -16.61 8.76 -3.39
C ALA A 110 -17.75 8.82 -2.37
N LEU A 111 -17.77 7.94 -1.36
CA LEU A 111 -18.76 7.96 -0.27
C LEU A 111 -18.69 9.28 0.53
N LYS A 112 -17.46 9.74 0.81
CA LYS A 112 -17.25 11.02 1.49
C LYS A 112 -17.74 12.19 0.64
N GLY A 113 -17.46 12.18 -0.67
CA GLY A 113 -17.94 13.18 -1.62
C GLY A 113 -19.46 13.21 -1.71
N GLU A 114 -20.10 12.05 -1.86
CA GLU A 114 -21.56 11.92 -1.93
C GLU A 114 -22.24 12.49 -0.68
N LYS A 115 -21.73 12.14 0.52
CA LYS A 115 -22.26 12.66 1.79
C LYS A 115 -22.11 14.18 1.89
N HIS A 116 -21.00 14.72 1.40
CA HIS A 116 -20.72 16.16 1.40
C HIS A 116 -21.67 16.92 0.46
N GLU A 117 -21.86 16.42 -0.76
CA GLU A 117 -22.77 17.05 -1.72
C GLU A 117 -24.24 16.91 -1.32
N ARG A 118 -24.62 15.78 -0.70
CA ARG A 118 -25.95 15.63 -0.09
C ARG A 118 -26.20 16.69 0.97
N TRP A 119 -25.25 16.88 1.89
CA TRP A 119 -25.38 17.89 2.93
C TRP A 119 -25.49 19.32 2.35
N LYS A 120 -24.73 19.63 1.30
CA LYS A 120 -24.86 20.91 0.58
C LYS A 120 -26.25 21.06 -0.04
N ALA A 121 -26.76 20.03 -0.72
CA ALA A 121 -28.09 20.07 -1.33
C ALA A 121 -29.21 20.30 -0.30
N GLU A 122 -29.05 19.76 0.91
CA GLU A 122 -29.99 19.93 2.03
C GLU A 122 -29.91 21.33 2.68
N THR A 123 -28.72 21.95 2.68
CA THR A 123 -28.46 23.20 3.42
C THR A 123 -28.36 24.45 2.54
N ALA A 124 -28.32 24.29 1.21
CA ALA A 124 -28.16 25.38 0.27
C ALA A 124 -29.35 26.37 0.32
N PRO A 125 -29.09 27.68 0.48
CA PRO A 125 -30.13 28.71 0.55
C PRO A 125 -30.70 29.06 -0.83
N HIS A 126 -29.94 28.81 -1.91
CA HIS A 126 -30.28 29.18 -3.27
C HIS A 126 -30.57 27.94 -4.13
N GLN A 127 -31.59 28.04 -4.98
CA GLN A 127 -32.03 26.92 -5.83
C GLN A 127 -30.92 26.44 -6.78
N ALA A 128 -30.15 27.35 -7.39
CA ALA A 128 -29.07 26.99 -8.30
C ALA A 128 -27.97 26.17 -7.61
N GLU A 129 -27.53 26.58 -6.41
CA GLU A 129 -26.54 25.86 -5.61
C GLU A 129 -27.05 24.48 -5.19
N ARG A 130 -28.34 24.38 -4.86
CA ARG A 130 -28.99 23.12 -4.54
C ARG A 130 -29.01 22.17 -5.74
N GLU A 131 -29.38 22.66 -6.91
CA GLU A 131 -29.41 21.86 -8.15
C GLU A 131 -28.00 21.37 -8.54
N GLU A 132 -26.99 22.22 -8.42
CA GLU A 132 -25.59 21.84 -8.64
C GLU A 132 -25.14 20.75 -7.66
N ALA A 133 -25.43 20.91 -6.36
CA ALA A 133 -25.10 19.92 -5.34
C ALA A 133 -25.81 18.58 -5.57
N VAL A 134 -27.07 18.59 -6.04
CA VAL A 134 -27.80 17.36 -6.39
C VAL A 134 -27.14 16.64 -7.58
N LEU A 135 -26.74 17.38 -8.62
CA LEU A 135 -26.02 16.81 -9.76
C LEU A 135 -24.68 16.20 -9.33
N ALA A 136 -23.91 16.92 -8.50
CA ALA A 136 -22.64 16.43 -7.97
C ALA A 136 -22.83 15.21 -7.06
N GLN A 137 -23.88 15.19 -6.23
CA GLN A 137 -24.24 14.02 -5.41
C GLN A 137 -24.50 12.80 -6.30
N ALA A 138 -25.23 12.95 -7.40
CA ALA A 138 -25.52 11.86 -8.33
C ALA A 138 -24.25 11.30 -9.00
N ASP A 139 -23.32 12.18 -9.43
CA ASP A 139 -22.01 11.78 -9.96
C ASP A 139 -21.19 11.01 -8.91
N TYR A 140 -21.16 11.47 -7.65
CA TYR A 140 -20.50 10.71 -6.59
C TYR A 140 -21.16 9.37 -6.33
N ALA A 141 -22.49 9.28 -6.37
CA ALA A 141 -23.21 8.02 -6.19
C ALA A 141 -22.85 7.00 -7.29
N GLU A 142 -22.71 7.44 -8.54
CA GLU A 142 -22.22 6.59 -9.63
C GLU A 142 -20.78 6.10 -9.38
N ARG A 143 -19.88 7.01 -8.96
CA ARG A 143 -18.50 6.66 -8.61
C ARG A 143 -18.42 5.69 -7.45
N VAL A 144 -19.31 5.79 -6.46
CA VAL A 144 -19.41 4.83 -5.35
C VAL A 144 -19.73 3.44 -5.91
N LEU A 145 -20.75 3.33 -6.77
CA LEU A 145 -21.14 2.04 -7.36
C LEU A 145 -20.00 1.42 -8.18
N GLU A 146 -19.36 2.21 -9.03
CA GLU A 146 -18.23 1.73 -9.84
C GLU A 146 -17.07 1.27 -8.95
N ALA A 147 -16.65 2.09 -7.98
CA ALA A 147 -15.52 1.76 -7.12
C ALA A 147 -15.81 0.51 -6.27
N LYS A 148 -17.04 0.37 -5.75
CA LYS A 148 -17.48 -0.84 -5.01
C LYS A 148 -17.47 -2.07 -5.91
N TYR A 149 -17.96 -1.97 -7.15
CA TYR A 149 -17.92 -3.07 -8.11
C TYR A 149 -16.48 -3.50 -8.39
N ARG A 150 -15.57 -2.56 -8.69
CA ARG A 150 -14.16 -2.84 -8.94
C ARG A 150 -13.47 -3.45 -7.72
N LEU A 151 -13.79 -2.97 -6.52
CA LEU A 151 -13.29 -3.53 -5.27
C LEU A 151 -13.74 -4.98 -5.09
N ARG A 152 -15.03 -5.27 -5.31
CA ARG A 152 -15.57 -6.64 -5.26
C ARG A 152 -14.86 -7.55 -6.26
N SER A 153 -14.70 -7.12 -7.51
CA SER A 153 -13.97 -7.90 -8.52
C SER A 153 -12.54 -8.20 -8.10
N ALA A 154 -11.79 -7.21 -7.60
CA ALA A 154 -10.43 -7.42 -7.12
C ALA A 154 -10.38 -8.44 -5.96
N ARG A 155 -11.36 -8.42 -5.04
CA ARG A 155 -11.45 -9.41 -3.96
C ARG A 155 -11.75 -10.82 -4.47
N VAL A 156 -12.60 -10.96 -5.49
CA VAL A 156 -12.88 -12.25 -6.13
C VAL A 156 -11.60 -12.82 -6.75
N PHE A 157 -10.87 -12.03 -7.53
CA PHE A 157 -9.59 -12.47 -8.11
C PHE A 157 -8.58 -12.91 -7.04
N ILE A 158 -8.45 -12.15 -5.95
CA ILE A 158 -7.57 -12.54 -4.83
C ILE A 158 -7.93 -13.93 -4.30
N ARG A 159 -9.23 -14.23 -4.16
CA ARG A 159 -9.69 -15.54 -3.67
C ARG A 159 -9.50 -16.67 -4.67
N GLU A 160 -9.79 -16.40 -5.95
CA GLU A 160 -9.65 -17.39 -7.02
C GLU A 160 -8.20 -17.87 -7.16
N ASP A 161 -7.25 -16.97 -6.93
CA ASP A 161 -5.81 -17.28 -6.90
C ASP A 161 -5.32 -17.81 -5.53
N GLY A 162 -6.23 -18.12 -4.61
CA GLY A 162 -5.92 -18.72 -3.29
C GLY A 162 -5.44 -17.73 -2.21
N GLY A 163 -5.49 -16.43 -2.49
CA GLY A 163 -5.19 -15.37 -1.54
C GLY A 163 -6.35 -15.06 -0.59
N THR A 164 -6.03 -14.39 0.51
CA THR A 164 -7.04 -13.86 1.46
C THR A 164 -7.14 -12.35 1.29
N PRO A 165 -8.28 -11.80 0.82
CA PRO A 165 -8.40 -10.37 0.58
C PRO A 165 -8.38 -9.58 1.91
N PRO A 166 -7.78 -8.37 1.94
CA PRO A 166 -7.73 -7.56 3.16
C PRO A 166 -9.10 -7.21 3.72
N ASP A 167 -9.22 -7.04 5.04
CA ASP A 167 -10.49 -6.64 5.66
C ASP A 167 -11.02 -5.31 5.12
N LEU A 168 -12.36 -5.21 5.07
CA LEU A 168 -13.03 -3.99 4.66
C LEU A 168 -13.41 -3.14 5.88
N PRO A 169 -13.30 -1.81 5.77
CA PRO A 169 -13.82 -0.90 6.79
C PRO A 169 -15.35 -0.96 6.80
N PRO A 170 -16.00 -0.62 7.94
CA PRO A 170 -17.45 -0.74 8.10
C PRO A 170 -18.29 -0.06 7.01
N GLU A 171 -17.82 1.07 6.47
CA GLU A 171 -18.48 1.82 5.40
C GLU A 171 -18.57 1.06 4.08
N LEU A 172 -17.79 -0.01 3.92
CA LEU A 172 -17.72 -0.86 2.74
C LEU A 172 -18.13 -2.31 3.02
N ALA A 173 -18.76 -2.59 4.17
CA ALA A 173 -19.17 -3.95 4.55
C ALA A 173 -20.14 -4.60 3.53
N ASP A 174 -20.88 -3.79 2.76
CA ASP A 174 -21.81 -4.25 1.72
C ASP A 174 -21.12 -4.68 0.41
N VAL A 175 -19.83 -4.36 0.24
CA VAL A 175 -19.08 -4.74 -0.96
C VAL A 175 -18.90 -6.24 -1.05
N ASP A 176 -18.80 -6.90 0.10
CA ASP A 176 -18.51 -8.31 0.20
C ASP A 176 -19.24 -8.84 1.45
N PRO A 177 -20.58 -8.95 1.37
CA PRO A 177 -21.37 -9.41 2.49
C PRO A 177 -20.88 -10.81 2.85
N ASP A 178 -20.72 -11.06 4.14
CA ASP A 178 -20.37 -12.37 4.68
C ASP A 178 -21.43 -13.34 4.16
N VAL A 179 -21.09 -14.13 3.14
CA VAL A 179 -21.96 -15.21 2.66
C VAL A 179 -21.80 -16.26 3.72
N GLY A 180 -22.59 -16.12 4.80
CA GLY A 180 -22.59 -17.05 5.91
C GLY A 180 -22.66 -18.46 5.33
N ASN A 181 -21.84 -19.36 5.88
CA ASN A 181 -21.90 -20.80 5.65
C ASN A 181 -23.35 -21.25 5.41
N THR A 182 -23.75 -21.37 4.14
CA THR A 182 -24.89 -22.17 3.76
C THR A 182 -24.41 -23.61 3.64
N ASP A 183 -23.90 -24.14 4.76
CA ASP A 183 -23.97 -25.56 5.06
C ASP A 183 -25.39 -25.81 5.61
N GLU A 184 -26.41 -25.50 4.80
CA GLU A 184 -27.75 -26.03 5.01
C GLU A 184 -27.85 -27.33 4.21
N GLU A 185 -27.93 -28.43 4.96
CA GLU A 185 -28.68 -29.65 4.66
C GLU A 185 -28.61 -30.19 3.22
N ASN A 186 -27.81 -31.24 3.03
CA ASN A 186 -28.28 -32.39 2.27
C ASN A 186 -28.26 -33.60 3.20
N ASP A 187 -29.31 -33.69 4.03
CA ASP A 187 -29.86 -34.98 4.43
C ASP A 187 -30.32 -35.72 3.17
N LEU A 188 -29.64 -36.81 2.81
CA LEU A 188 -30.16 -37.94 2.03
C LEU A 188 -29.33 -39.21 2.33
#